data_AF-A0A9P8JAE9-F1
#
_entry.id   AF-A0A9P8JAE9-F1
#
_cell.length_a   1.000
_cell.length_b   1.000
_cell.length_c   1.000
_cell.angle_alpha   90.00
_cell.angle_beta   90.00
_cell.angle_gamma   90.00
#
_symmetry.space_group_name_H-M   'P 1'
#
loop_
_entity.id
_entity.type
_entity.pdbx_description
1 polymer ?
#
loop_
_entity_poly.entity_id
_entity_poly.type
_entity_poly.pdbx_seq_one_letter_code
_entity_poly.pdbx_strand_id
1 'polypeptide(L)'
;MGGRAFPDLHVPRMNRQVYEKVKQTAMKILSKRFVNTTTIPEAPEKLDFGDVDFVIELSPSMPLPFQQVALDLGAKTVKNNHPTYSFAVPLENTDAGVQAFAQVDIQVCPPGDLAWTIFLHGYGDLGSILGTFNHGNGFTSKNDGFFVRIKEQEAQNWSASQVFLSKDPDLVMDFLGLDKHKFHRGFETERQLFGWAVRSKLFSRRLVEKKRDNSEMRSRMEKRPMFRRFMSQYLPSMPDVVAGPLETRDAHTDAALVFFDKADDFNNRRAKVLIENAEDHAWYIIKTTVLTPLAKLEVKRLNEVVRALKRFVGFKGGEPYICDEPEMDAECQARFAFYITQADELMPKLRDWVLRNWEEVKRRERQRAKGSRRAEAQKG
;
A
#
# COMPACT_ATOMS: atom_id res chain seq x y z
N MET A 1 -2.63 -13.20 8.73
CA MET A 1 -1.78 -14.29 8.21
C MET A 1 -2.65 -15.43 7.72
N GLY A 2 -2.14 -16.21 6.77
CA GLY A 2 -2.93 -17.04 5.85
C GLY A 2 -3.07 -18.48 6.33
N GLY A 3 -4.31 -18.97 6.36
CA GLY A 3 -4.66 -20.31 6.78
C GLY A 3 -4.00 -21.42 5.96
N ARG A 4 -3.59 -22.47 6.68
CA ARG A 4 -2.96 -23.73 6.21
C ARG A 4 -1.74 -23.53 5.32
N ALA A 5 -0.59 -23.24 5.94
CA ALA A 5 0.69 -23.30 5.26
C ALA A 5 0.99 -24.72 4.76
N PHE A 6 0.55 -25.78 5.45
CA PHE A 6 0.90 -27.16 5.12
C PHE A 6 -0.31 -27.99 4.70
N PRO A 7 -0.69 -28.00 3.40
CA PRO A 7 -1.85 -28.77 2.93
C PRO A 7 -1.64 -30.28 2.99
N ASP A 8 -0.38 -30.74 2.89
CA ASP A 8 -0.02 -32.16 2.84
C ASP A 8 0.19 -32.80 4.23
N LEU A 9 0.01 -32.02 5.31
CA LEU A 9 0.16 -32.48 6.70
C LEU A 9 -1.16 -32.37 7.46
N HIS A 10 -1.34 -33.25 8.45
CA HIS A 10 -2.45 -33.13 9.39
C HIS A 10 -2.16 -32.01 10.41
N VAL A 11 -2.62 -30.80 10.09
CA VAL A 11 -2.55 -29.61 10.96
C VAL A 11 -3.96 -29.26 11.46
N PRO A 12 -4.43 -29.88 12.56
CA PRO A 12 -5.76 -29.60 13.12
C PRO A 12 -5.79 -28.24 13.81
N ARG A 13 -7.00 -27.69 13.98
CA ARG A 13 -7.21 -26.55 14.89
C ARG A 13 -6.91 -27.02 16.32
N MET A 14 -6.17 -26.22 17.07
CA MET A 14 -5.80 -26.47 18.46
C MET A 14 -6.86 -25.88 19.39
N ASN A 15 -7.24 -26.62 20.43
CA ASN A 15 -7.94 -26.02 21.57
C ASN A 15 -6.98 -25.12 22.37
N ARG A 16 -7.50 -24.34 23.31
CA ARG A 16 -6.71 -23.40 24.11
C ARG A 16 -5.53 -24.07 24.83
N GLN A 17 -5.74 -25.23 25.45
CA GLN A 17 -4.71 -25.90 26.24
C GLN A 17 -3.53 -26.35 25.36
N VAL A 18 -3.83 -26.95 24.19
CA VAL A 18 -2.80 -27.37 23.23
C VAL A 18 -2.07 -26.14 22.66
N TYR A 19 -2.81 -25.10 22.27
CA TYR A 19 -2.24 -23.86 21.75
C TYR A 19 -1.27 -23.22 22.76
N GLU A 20 -1.66 -23.06 24.03
CA GLU A 20 -0.77 -22.44 25.01
C GLU A 20 0.46 -23.30 25.32
N LYS A 21 0.34 -24.63 25.30
CA LYS A 21 1.50 -25.52 25.43
C LYS A 21 2.48 -25.34 24.28
N VAL A 22 2.00 -25.29 23.03
CA VAL A 22 2.84 -25.05 21.85
C VAL A 22 3.48 -23.68 21.92
N LYS A 23 2.71 -22.64 22.25
CA LYS A 23 3.18 -21.26 22.40
C LYS A 23 4.27 -21.13 23.46
N GLN A 24 4.07 -21.68 24.66
CA GLN A 24 5.07 -21.63 25.73
C GLN A 24 6.36 -22.38 25.34
N THR A 25 6.21 -23.55 24.70
CA THR A 25 7.36 -24.36 24.26
C THR A 25 8.17 -23.63 23.19
N ALA A 26 7.50 -23.15 22.13
CA ALA A 26 8.14 -22.40 21.06
C ALA A 26 8.77 -21.10 21.59
N MET A 27 8.07 -20.35 22.45
CA MET A 27 8.60 -19.14 23.08
C MET A 27 9.90 -19.42 23.84
N LYS A 28 9.94 -20.48 24.65
CA LYS A 28 11.13 -20.88 25.42
C LYS A 28 12.31 -21.27 24.53
N ILE A 29 12.05 -21.80 23.33
CA ILE A 29 13.09 -22.16 22.36
C ILE A 29 13.61 -20.91 21.64
N LEU A 30 12.70 -20.11 21.09
CA LEU A 30 13.02 -18.92 20.30
C LEU A 30 13.72 -17.84 21.13
N SER A 31 13.28 -17.61 22.37
CA SER A 31 13.85 -16.58 23.25
C SER A 31 15.30 -16.84 23.66
N LYS A 32 15.80 -18.08 23.55
CA LYS A 32 17.23 -18.39 23.76
C LYS A 32 18.13 -17.81 22.68
N ARG A 33 17.58 -17.61 21.48
CA ARG A 33 18.33 -17.13 20.30
C ARG A 33 18.04 -15.67 19.98
N PHE A 34 16.82 -15.22 20.24
CA PHE A 34 16.34 -13.92 19.79
C PHE A 34 15.74 -13.15 20.97
N VAL A 35 16.44 -12.09 21.39
CA VAL A 35 16.10 -11.29 22.58
C VAL A 35 14.70 -10.69 22.47
N ASN A 36 14.34 -10.16 21.30
CA ASN A 36 13.07 -9.48 21.05
C ASN A 36 12.05 -10.42 20.38
N THR A 37 11.87 -11.61 20.94
CA THR A 37 10.79 -12.52 20.53
C THR A 37 9.52 -12.18 21.30
N THR A 38 8.43 -11.95 20.59
CA THR A 38 7.11 -11.76 21.20
C THR A 38 6.03 -12.48 20.40
N THR A 39 4.83 -12.59 20.98
CA THR A 39 3.66 -13.16 20.32
C THR A 39 2.70 -12.05 19.90
N ILE A 40 1.99 -12.27 18.80
CA ILE A 40 0.92 -11.36 18.38
C ILE A 40 -0.32 -11.60 19.27
N PRO A 41 -0.97 -10.54 19.79
CA PRO A 41 -2.23 -10.69 20.51
C PRO A 41 -3.31 -11.35 19.64
N GLU A 42 -3.96 -12.37 20.18
CA GLU A 42 -5.03 -13.09 19.50
C GLU A 42 -6.33 -12.28 19.45
N ALA A 43 -7.19 -12.62 18.50
CA ALA A 43 -8.58 -12.23 18.54
C ALA A 43 -9.23 -12.61 19.90
N PRO A 44 -10.02 -11.73 20.54
CA PRO A 44 -10.79 -12.11 21.73
C PRO A 44 -11.80 -13.22 21.39
N GLU A 45 -12.20 -14.00 22.40
CA GLU A 45 -13.21 -15.07 22.30
C GLU A 45 -12.91 -16.21 21.29
N LYS A 46 -11.68 -16.28 20.76
CA LYS A 46 -11.25 -17.37 19.87
C LYS A 46 -11.32 -18.71 20.63
N LEU A 47 -12.16 -19.62 20.12
CA LEU A 47 -12.38 -20.95 20.69
C LEU A 47 -11.30 -21.96 20.30
N ASP A 48 -10.72 -21.79 19.10
CA ASP A 48 -9.68 -22.65 18.56
C ASP A 48 -8.64 -21.84 17.75
N PHE A 49 -7.47 -22.45 17.53
CA PHE A 49 -6.29 -21.77 16.96
C PHE A 49 -5.74 -22.57 15.78
N GLY A 50 -5.38 -21.92 14.69
CA GLY A 50 -4.81 -22.60 13.51
C GLY A 50 -3.29 -22.68 13.57
N ASP A 51 -2.72 -21.69 14.23
CA ASP A 51 -1.33 -21.30 14.22
C ASP A 51 -0.97 -20.65 15.55
N VAL A 52 0.32 -20.57 15.84
CA VAL A 52 0.90 -19.72 16.88
C VAL A 52 1.79 -18.67 16.21
N ASP A 53 1.41 -17.40 16.33
CA ASP A 53 2.11 -16.28 15.69
C ASP A 53 3.16 -15.65 16.61
N PHE A 54 4.39 -15.60 16.12
CA PHE A 54 5.52 -14.90 16.73
C PHE A 54 6.00 -13.76 15.83
N VAL A 55 6.53 -12.72 16.46
CA VAL A 55 7.30 -11.67 15.79
C VAL A 55 8.69 -11.64 16.39
N ILE A 56 9.69 -11.55 15.51
CA ILE A 56 11.10 -11.46 15.88
C ILE A 56 11.71 -10.27 15.16
N GLU A 57 12.43 -9.43 15.90
CA GLU A 57 13.26 -8.39 15.31
C GLU A 57 14.61 -8.96 14.85
N LEU A 58 14.95 -8.76 13.59
CA LEU A 58 16.26 -9.10 13.03
C LEU A 58 16.75 -7.98 12.12
N SER A 59 18.07 -7.72 12.16
CA SER A 59 18.71 -6.84 11.18
C SER A 59 18.44 -7.34 9.76
N PRO A 60 18.20 -6.47 8.77
CA PRO A 60 18.09 -6.86 7.36
C PRO A 60 19.31 -7.64 6.84
N SER A 61 20.48 -7.43 7.45
CA SER A 61 21.72 -8.14 7.12
C SER A 61 21.81 -9.56 7.70
N MET A 62 20.88 -9.93 8.60
CA MET A 62 20.88 -11.18 9.35
C MET A 62 19.53 -11.89 9.13
N PRO A 63 19.36 -12.66 8.04
CA PRO A 63 18.13 -13.39 7.82
C PRO A 63 17.90 -14.43 8.93
N LEU A 64 16.64 -14.81 9.15
CA LEU A 64 16.30 -15.86 10.10
C LEU A 64 17.05 -17.15 9.69
N PRO A 65 17.84 -17.78 10.59
CA PRO A 65 18.48 -19.07 10.32
C PRO A 65 17.44 -20.20 10.39
N PHE A 66 16.49 -20.21 9.44
CA PHE A 66 15.27 -20.99 9.52
C PHE A 66 15.52 -22.51 9.57
N GLN A 67 16.61 -23.04 9.00
CA GLN A 67 16.94 -24.46 9.17
C GLN A 67 17.30 -24.78 10.63
N GLN A 68 18.10 -23.93 11.28
CA GLN A 68 18.43 -24.13 12.69
C GLN A 68 17.20 -23.95 13.58
N VAL A 69 16.36 -22.95 13.30
CA VAL A 69 15.09 -22.77 14.02
C VAL A 69 14.17 -23.98 13.83
N ALA A 70 14.11 -24.56 12.64
CA ALA A 70 13.35 -25.79 12.40
C ALA A 70 13.89 -26.97 13.24
N LEU A 71 15.21 -27.14 13.33
CA LEU A 71 15.83 -28.15 14.20
C LEU A 71 15.50 -27.90 15.67
N ASP A 72 15.65 -26.67 16.13
CA ASP A 72 15.43 -26.28 17.53
C ASP A 72 13.97 -26.48 17.95
N LEU A 73 13.01 -26.23 17.04
CA LEU A 73 11.58 -26.48 17.23
C LEU A 73 11.17 -27.95 17.01
N GLY A 74 12.07 -28.80 16.51
CA GLY A 74 11.74 -30.16 16.08
C GLY A 74 10.75 -30.19 14.91
N ALA A 75 10.71 -29.15 14.09
CA ALA A 75 9.77 -29.02 12.99
C ALA A 75 10.02 -30.06 11.90
N LYS A 76 8.95 -30.69 11.41
CA LYS A 76 9.00 -31.69 10.32
C LYS A 76 9.34 -31.05 8.98
N THR A 77 8.82 -29.85 8.75
CA THR A 77 9.01 -29.08 7.52
C THR A 77 8.81 -27.59 7.81
N VAL A 78 9.36 -26.76 6.92
CA VAL A 78 9.31 -25.31 6.98
C VAL A 78 8.88 -24.77 5.62
N LYS A 79 8.03 -23.74 5.63
CA LYS A 79 7.75 -22.93 4.44
C LYS A 79 8.31 -21.54 4.66
N ASN A 80 9.19 -21.14 3.76
CA ASN A 80 9.81 -19.82 3.76
C ASN A 80 9.05 -18.91 2.79
N ASN A 81 8.32 -17.94 3.33
CA ASN A 81 7.62 -16.90 2.58
C ASN A 81 7.99 -15.53 3.20
N HIS A 82 9.29 -15.18 3.16
CA HIS A 82 9.79 -13.93 3.75
C HIS A 82 8.84 -12.73 3.52
N PRO A 83 8.46 -11.99 4.56
CA PRO A 83 9.06 -11.99 5.90
C PRO A 83 8.51 -13.03 6.89
N THR A 84 7.59 -13.91 6.47
CA THR A 84 6.99 -14.92 7.35
C THR A 84 7.52 -16.32 7.07
N TYR A 85 7.82 -17.07 8.13
CA TYR A 85 8.29 -18.44 8.09
C TYR A 85 7.32 -19.32 8.88
N SER A 86 6.75 -20.33 8.22
CA SER A 86 5.83 -21.27 8.86
C SER A 86 6.56 -22.57 9.16
N PHE A 87 6.37 -23.11 10.35
CA PHE A 87 7.00 -24.35 10.84
C PHE A 87 5.93 -25.36 11.26
N ALA A 88 6.02 -26.60 10.78
CA ALA A 88 5.13 -27.69 11.20
C ALA A 88 5.76 -28.45 12.38
N VAL A 89 5.34 -28.12 13.60
CA VAL A 89 5.89 -28.67 14.84
C VAL A 89 5.03 -29.87 15.30
N PRO A 90 5.60 -31.07 15.52
CA PRO A 90 4.83 -32.23 15.97
C PRO A 90 4.09 -31.96 17.28
N LEU A 91 2.81 -32.32 17.34
CA LEU A 91 2.06 -32.38 18.58
C LEU A 91 2.32 -33.73 19.28
N GLU A 92 2.26 -33.75 20.60
CA GLU A 92 2.28 -35.02 21.35
C GLU A 92 1.07 -35.88 20.90
N ASN A 93 1.34 -37.14 20.58
CA ASN A 93 0.35 -38.04 19.98
C ASN A 93 -0.86 -38.22 20.90
N THR A 94 -2.01 -37.73 20.45
CA THR A 94 -3.32 -38.09 21.00
C THR A 94 -3.91 -39.23 20.17
N ASP A 95 -3.53 -40.46 20.51
CA ASP A 95 -4.26 -41.73 20.30
C ASP A 95 -4.73 -42.16 18.89
N ALA A 96 -4.44 -41.46 17.79
CA ALA A 96 -5.07 -41.71 16.48
C ALA A 96 -4.19 -42.30 15.37
N GLY A 97 -2.93 -42.70 15.64
CA GLY A 97 -2.04 -43.34 14.66
C GLY A 97 -1.51 -42.46 13.52
N VAL A 98 -2.07 -41.27 13.31
CA VAL A 98 -1.57 -40.23 12.38
C VAL A 98 -0.94 -39.09 13.18
N GLN A 99 0.33 -38.78 12.90
CA GLN A 99 1.04 -37.69 13.54
C GLN A 99 0.38 -36.33 13.20
N ALA A 100 -0.07 -35.62 14.23
CA ALA A 100 -0.58 -34.25 14.12
C ALA A 100 0.55 -33.22 14.28
N PHE A 101 0.38 -32.05 13.68
CA PHE A 101 1.33 -30.94 13.78
C PHE A 101 0.61 -29.63 14.14
N ALA A 102 1.28 -28.77 14.89
CA ALA A 102 0.91 -27.37 15.04
C ALA A 102 1.67 -26.52 14.01
N GLN A 103 1.02 -25.50 13.49
CA GLN A 103 1.70 -24.46 12.70
C GLN A 103 2.24 -23.39 13.66
N VAL A 104 3.54 -23.13 13.61
CA VAL A 104 4.18 -21.99 14.29
C VAL A 104 4.63 -21.03 13.21
N ASP A 105 4.07 -19.83 13.19
CA ASP A 105 4.39 -18.79 12.22
C ASP A 105 5.30 -17.75 12.88
N ILE A 106 6.42 -17.45 12.23
CA ILE A 106 7.40 -16.45 12.67
C ILE A 106 7.46 -15.36 11.62
N GLN A 107 6.97 -14.17 11.96
CA GLN A 107 7.15 -12.98 11.16
C GLN A 107 8.40 -12.22 11.61
N VAL A 108 9.31 -11.98 10.67
CA VAL A 108 10.51 -11.16 10.91
C VAL A 108 10.19 -9.70 10.62
N CYS A 109 10.65 -8.80 11.47
CA CYS A 109 10.61 -7.36 11.23
C CYS A 109 11.98 -6.71 11.51
N PRO A 110 12.29 -5.55 10.91
CA PRO A 110 13.47 -4.76 11.25
C PRO A 110 13.49 -4.33 12.72
N PRO A 111 14.67 -4.04 13.29
CA PRO A 111 14.75 -3.49 14.65
C PRO A 111 14.00 -2.16 14.77
N GLY A 112 13.18 -2.03 15.80
CA GLY A 112 12.30 -0.87 16.04
C GLY A 112 10.88 -1.03 15.49
N ASP A 113 10.61 -2.05 14.68
CA ASP A 113 9.30 -2.26 14.05
C ASP A 113 8.38 -3.21 14.82
N LEU A 114 8.83 -3.77 15.95
CA LEU A 114 8.06 -4.75 16.72
C LEU A 114 6.66 -4.24 17.11
N ALA A 115 6.58 -3.04 17.69
CA ALA A 115 5.33 -2.45 18.14
C ALA A 115 4.37 -2.17 16.97
N TRP A 116 4.90 -1.66 15.85
CA TRP A 116 4.13 -1.43 14.64
C TRP A 116 3.57 -2.73 14.04
N THR A 117 4.39 -3.78 14.04
CA THR A 117 4.00 -5.12 13.55
C THR A 117 2.87 -5.69 14.41
N ILE A 118 2.96 -5.57 15.74
CA ILE A 118 1.90 -5.96 16.66
C ILE A 118 0.63 -5.14 16.42
N PHE A 119 0.75 -3.83 16.21
CA PHE A 119 -0.41 -2.98 15.92
C PHE A 119 -1.13 -3.38 14.62
N LEU A 120 -0.37 -3.69 13.57
CA LEU A 120 -0.92 -3.99 12.26
C LEU A 120 -1.59 -5.38 12.18
N HIS A 121 -0.99 -6.37 12.86
CA HIS A 121 -1.39 -7.79 12.74
C HIS A 121 -2.09 -8.33 14.00
N GLY A 122 -2.12 -7.55 15.08
CA GLY A 122 -2.75 -7.90 16.34
C GLY A 122 -4.27 -7.97 16.29
N TYR A 123 -4.82 -8.77 17.20
CA TYR A 123 -6.25 -8.97 17.41
C TYR A 123 -7.02 -9.42 16.15
N GLY A 124 -6.40 -10.26 15.33
CA GLY A 124 -7.04 -10.89 14.17
C GLY A 124 -7.34 -9.91 13.03
N ASP A 125 -8.62 -9.59 12.83
CA ASP A 125 -9.05 -8.75 11.69
C ASP A 125 -9.08 -7.24 12.01
N LEU A 126 -8.62 -6.82 13.20
CA LEU A 126 -8.65 -5.41 13.61
C LEU A 126 -7.98 -4.47 12.60
N GLY A 127 -6.79 -4.81 12.10
CA GLY A 127 -6.11 -4.02 11.07
C GLY A 127 -6.91 -3.90 9.77
N SER A 128 -7.68 -4.93 9.41
CA SER A 128 -8.57 -4.89 8.22
C SER A 128 -9.81 -4.02 8.45
N ILE A 129 -10.34 -4.02 9.69
CA ILE A 129 -11.44 -3.14 10.10
C ILE A 129 -10.98 -1.68 10.04
N LEU A 130 -9.88 -1.34 10.73
CA LEU A 130 -9.31 0.02 10.70
C LEU A 130 -8.94 0.46 9.27
N GLY A 131 -8.35 -0.45 8.48
CA GLY A 131 -8.03 -0.19 7.08
C GLY A 131 -9.24 0.20 6.23
N THR A 132 -10.44 -0.30 6.56
CA THR A 132 -11.68 0.07 5.87
C THR A 132 -12.07 1.53 6.15
N PHE A 133 -11.84 2.02 7.36
CA PHE A 133 -12.09 3.40 7.76
C PHE A 133 -11.03 4.33 7.13
N ASN A 134 -9.77 3.96 7.28
CA ASN A 134 -8.61 4.72 6.84
C ASN A 134 -8.63 4.92 5.31
N HIS A 135 -8.89 3.86 4.55
CA HIS A 135 -8.82 3.91 3.08
C HIS A 135 -9.81 4.89 2.47
N GLY A 136 -11.03 5.01 3.03
CA GLY A 136 -12.01 5.98 2.53
C GLY A 136 -11.58 7.44 2.69
N ASN A 137 -10.74 7.70 3.68
CA ASN A 137 -10.29 9.04 4.07
C ASN A 137 -8.88 9.36 3.56
N GLY A 138 -8.34 8.60 2.61
CA GLY A 138 -7.02 8.87 2.04
C GLY A 138 -5.85 8.31 2.84
N PHE A 139 -6.07 7.44 3.82
CA PHE A 139 -5.00 6.88 4.66
C PHE A 139 -4.76 5.39 4.39
N THR A 140 -3.53 4.93 4.59
CA THR A 140 -3.14 3.52 4.47
C THR A 140 -2.19 3.13 5.59
N SER A 141 -2.43 1.97 6.20
CA SER A 141 -1.46 1.30 7.08
C SER A 141 -0.87 0.11 6.33
N LYS A 142 0.45 0.00 6.29
CA LYS A 142 1.20 -1.14 5.74
C LYS A 142 2.41 -1.45 6.63
N ASN A 143 3.17 -2.50 6.31
CA ASN A 143 4.35 -2.87 7.09
C ASN A 143 5.35 -1.70 7.26
N ASP A 144 5.41 -0.77 6.30
CA ASP A 144 6.33 0.38 6.35
C ASP A 144 5.82 1.56 7.20
N GLY A 145 4.57 1.51 7.69
CA GLY A 145 4.00 2.59 8.51
C GLY A 145 2.60 3.02 8.10
N PHE A 146 2.21 4.19 8.61
CA PHE A 146 0.99 4.91 8.31
C PHE A 146 1.26 6.03 7.30
N PHE A 147 0.39 6.16 6.30
CA PHE A 147 0.57 7.05 5.16
C PHE A 147 -0.71 7.83 4.87
N VAL A 148 -0.56 9.09 4.48
CA VAL A 148 -1.60 9.86 3.77
C VAL A 148 -1.36 9.77 2.27
N ARG A 149 -2.42 9.79 1.47
CA ARG A 149 -2.36 9.66 0.02
C ARG A 149 -2.73 10.96 -0.68
N ILE A 150 -1.87 11.41 -1.59
CA ILE A 150 -2.13 12.48 -2.55
C ILE A 150 -3.22 11.99 -3.51
N LYS A 151 -4.43 12.52 -3.37
CA LYS A 151 -5.63 12.09 -4.10
C LYS A 151 -5.43 12.11 -5.60
N GLU A 152 -4.74 13.12 -6.10
CA GLU A 152 -4.50 13.34 -7.52
C GLU A 152 -3.54 12.32 -8.14
N GLN A 153 -2.78 11.57 -7.32
CA GLN A 153 -1.80 10.58 -7.79
C GLN A 153 -2.29 9.14 -7.63
N GLU A 154 -3.41 8.89 -6.95
CA GLU A 154 -3.84 7.53 -6.60
C GLU A 154 -4.10 6.66 -7.83
N ALA A 155 -4.70 7.21 -8.88
CA ALA A 155 -5.09 6.46 -10.09
C ALA A 155 -3.90 6.21 -11.04
N GLN A 156 -2.93 7.12 -11.04
CA GLN A 156 -1.78 7.11 -11.94
C GLN A 156 -0.62 6.32 -11.33
N ASN A 157 -0.32 6.57 -10.06
CA ASN A 157 0.78 5.91 -9.36
C ASN A 157 0.48 5.77 -7.86
N TRP A 158 -0.16 4.65 -7.52
CA TRP A 158 -0.51 4.30 -6.14
C TRP A 158 0.66 4.41 -5.16
N SER A 159 1.85 3.93 -5.56
CA SER A 159 3.03 3.94 -4.68
C SER A 159 3.50 5.37 -4.42
N ALA A 160 3.62 6.18 -5.49
CA ALA A 160 4.05 7.58 -5.39
C ALA A 160 3.02 8.48 -4.70
N SER A 161 1.74 8.08 -4.64
CA SER A 161 0.72 8.84 -3.92
C SER A 161 0.95 8.87 -2.40
N GLN A 162 1.74 7.95 -1.85
CA GLN A 162 1.85 7.74 -0.40
C GLN A 162 2.94 8.63 0.21
N VAL A 163 2.55 9.45 1.18
CA VAL A 163 3.42 10.26 2.02
C VAL A 163 3.45 9.67 3.42
N PHE A 164 4.65 9.34 3.91
CA PHE A 164 4.85 8.70 5.20
C PHE A 164 4.50 9.68 6.33
N LEU A 165 3.67 9.24 7.28
CA LEU A 165 3.29 10.00 8.46
C LEU A 165 4.06 9.53 9.69
N SER A 166 3.89 8.27 10.07
CA SER A 166 4.51 7.69 11.26
C SER A 166 4.54 6.17 11.20
N LYS A 167 5.44 5.57 11.98
CA LYS A 167 5.50 4.14 12.28
C LYS A 167 5.37 3.85 13.78
N ASP A 168 5.10 4.89 14.57
CA ASP A 168 4.78 4.77 16.00
C ASP A 168 3.27 4.47 16.15
N PRO A 169 2.89 3.28 16.64
CA PRO A 169 1.49 2.91 16.79
C PRO A 169 0.75 3.78 17.80
N ASP A 170 1.40 4.29 18.85
CA ASP A 170 0.76 5.15 19.85
C ASP A 170 0.44 6.51 19.26
N LEU A 171 1.37 7.09 18.49
CA LEU A 171 1.14 8.35 17.78
C LEU A 171 0.03 8.21 16.73
N VAL A 172 -0.02 7.07 16.03
CA VAL A 172 -1.09 6.77 15.06
C VAL A 172 -2.44 6.58 15.76
N MET A 173 -2.48 5.90 16.90
CA MET A 173 -3.72 5.75 17.69
C MET A 173 -4.20 7.10 18.22
N ASP A 174 -3.30 7.95 18.73
CA ASP A 174 -3.62 9.30 19.19
C ASP A 174 -4.22 10.13 18.04
N PHE A 175 -3.60 10.11 16.85
CA PHE A 175 -4.18 10.76 15.66
C PHE A 175 -5.57 10.21 15.35
N LEU A 176 -5.76 8.89 15.34
CA LEU A 176 -7.04 8.27 15.02
C LEU A 176 -8.10 8.49 16.12
N GLY A 177 -7.75 9.05 17.27
CA GLY A 177 -8.66 9.22 18.41
C GLY A 177 -8.95 7.92 19.16
N LEU A 178 -8.03 6.95 19.08
CA LEU A 178 -8.16 5.63 19.66
C LEU A 178 -7.43 5.55 21.02
N ASP A 179 -8.03 4.85 21.98
CA ASP A 179 -7.45 4.67 23.32
C ASP A 179 -6.27 3.67 23.27
N LYS A 180 -5.05 4.17 23.17
CA LYS A 180 -3.81 3.37 23.16
C LYS A 180 -3.63 2.52 24.43
N HIS A 181 -4.05 3.03 25.59
CA HIS A 181 -3.94 2.26 26.83
C HIS A 181 -4.90 1.06 26.83
N LYS A 182 -6.11 1.20 26.28
CA LYS A 182 -7.01 0.06 26.09
C LYS A 182 -6.46 -0.95 25.07
N PHE A 183 -5.82 -0.50 23.99
CA PHE A 183 -5.17 -1.40 23.03
C PHE A 183 -4.08 -2.26 23.70
N HIS A 184 -3.21 -1.64 24.51
CA HIS A 184 -2.12 -2.33 25.21
C HIS A 184 -2.61 -3.25 26.33
N ARG A 185 -3.67 -2.89 27.05
CA ARG A 185 -4.32 -3.79 28.03
C ARG A 185 -5.07 -4.96 27.37
N GLY A 186 -5.52 -4.77 26.13
CA GLY A 186 -6.27 -5.73 25.35
C GLY A 186 -7.77 -5.76 25.61
N PHE A 187 -8.41 -6.72 24.92
CA PHE A 187 -9.85 -6.84 24.80
C PHE A 187 -10.30 -8.21 25.28
N GLU A 188 -11.37 -8.24 26.07
CA GLU A 188 -11.95 -9.49 26.56
C GLU A 188 -12.90 -10.12 25.54
N THR A 189 -13.62 -9.27 24.79
CA THR A 189 -14.64 -9.69 23.82
C THR A 189 -14.48 -9.00 22.48
N GLU A 190 -14.98 -9.62 21.41
CA GLU A 190 -15.02 -8.98 20.09
C GLU A 190 -15.84 -7.70 20.11
N ARG A 191 -16.91 -7.66 20.91
CA ARG A 191 -17.74 -6.45 21.09
C ARG A 191 -16.94 -5.28 21.68
N GLN A 192 -16.07 -5.53 22.67
CA GLN A 192 -15.18 -4.50 23.21
C GLN A 192 -14.19 -3.99 22.14
N LEU A 193 -13.63 -4.90 21.35
CA LEU A 193 -12.69 -4.57 20.28
C LEU A 193 -13.35 -3.75 19.16
N PHE A 194 -14.55 -4.16 18.72
CA PHE A 194 -15.32 -3.41 17.72
C PHE A 194 -15.72 -2.04 18.25
N GLY A 195 -16.16 -1.97 19.50
CA GLY A 195 -16.47 -0.71 20.20
C GLY A 195 -15.28 0.23 20.27
N TRP A 196 -14.08 -0.29 20.47
CA TRP A 196 -12.86 0.51 20.41
C TRP A 196 -12.57 0.98 18.97
N ALA A 197 -12.68 0.10 17.98
CA ALA A 197 -12.37 0.43 16.58
C ALA A 197 -13.28 1.55 16.03
N VAL A 198 -14.58 1.51 16.31
CA VAL A 198 -15.54 2.53 15.82
C VAL A 198 -15.43 3.89 16.53
N ARG A 199 -14.58 4.01 17.57
CA ARG A 199 -14.22 5.32 18.15
C ARG A 199 -13.18 6.07 17.31
N SER A 200 -12.62 5.43 16.28
CA SER A 200 -11.75 6.11 15.34
C SER A 200 -12.46 7.33 14.75
N LYS A 201 -11.80 8.48 14.73
CA LYS A 201 -12.34 9.70 14.09
C LYS A 201 -12.58 9.54 12.59
N LEU A 202 -11.96 8.55 11.96
CA LEU A 202 -12.14 8.22 10.55
C LEU A 202 -13.31 7.25 10.30
N PHE A 203 -13.96 6.75 11.36
CA PHE A 203 -15.11 5.87 11.23
C PHE A 203 -16.36 6.64 10.80
N SER A 204 -17.03 6.14 9.76
CA SER A 204 -18.35 6.59 9.36
C SER A 204 -19.18 5.38 8.95
N ARG A 205 -20.21 5.06 9.74
CA ARG A 205 -21.13 3.94 9.47
C ARG A 205 -21.68 4.00 8.04
N ARG A 206 -22.18 5.18 7.63
CA ARG A 206 -22.71 5.44 6.28
C ARG A 206 -21.70 5.11 5.17
N LEU A 207 -20.44 5.52 5.32
CA LEU A 207 -19.42 5.27 4.30
C LEU A 207 -18.98 3.81 4.25
N VAL A 208 -18.94 3.13 5.41
CA VAL A 208 -18.60 1.70 5.50
C VAL A 208 -19.72 0.85 4.89
N GLU A 209 -20.99 1.14 5.23
CA GLU A 209 -22.15 0.44 4.70
C GLU A 209 -22.32 0.64 3.19
N LYS A 210 -22.06 1.86 2.66
CA LYS A 210 -22.10 2.11 1.21
C LYS A 210 -21.12 1.23 0.42
N LYS A 211 -20.01 0.81 1.02
CA LYS A 211 -18.98 -0.04 0.40
C LYS A 211 -19.24 -1.53 0.59
N ARG A 212 -20.26 -1.91 1.36
CA ARG A 212 -20.54 -3.29 1.76
C ARG A 212 -20.69 -4.24 0.57
N ASP A 213 -21.34 -3.79 -0.50
CA ASP A 213 -21.72 -4.66 -1.62
C ASP A 213 -20.67 -4.76 -2.73
N ASN A 214 -19.56 -4.03 -2.61
CA ASN A 214 -18.45 -4.10 -3.56
C ASN A 214 -17.81 -5.50 -3.55
N SER A 215 -17.36 -5.98 -4.71
CA SER A 215 -16.77 -7.32 -4.89
C SER A 215 -15.60 -7.58 -3.94
N GLU A 216 -14.75 -6.58 -3.71
CA GLU A 216 -13.63 -6.65 -2.76
C GLU A 216 -14.12 -6.91 -1.33
N MET A 217 -15.16 -6.19 -0.90
CA MET A 217 -15.71 -6.31 0.45
C MET A 217 -16.33 -7.69 0.65
N ARG A 218 -17.05 -8.21 -0.37
CA ARG A 218 -17.58 -9.57 -0.37
C ARG A 218 -16.47 -10.61 -0.22
N SER A 219 -15.39 -10.50 -0.99
CA SER A 219 -14.24 -11.42 -0.89
C SER A 219 -13.56 -11.35 0.48
N ARG A 220 -13.43 -10.14 1.06
CA ARG A 220 -12.88 -9.98 2.43
C ARG A 220 -13.78 -10.66 3.45
N MET A 221 -15.09 -10.41 3.41
CA MET A 221 -16.05 -11.04 4.31
C MET A 221 -16.07 -12.56 4.17
N GLU A 222 -15.81 -13.13 3.00
CA GLU A 222 -15.69 -14.58 2.81
C GLU A 222 -14.47 -15.17 3.54
N LYS A 223 -13.31 -14.50 3.43
CA LYS A 223 -12.04 -15.01 3.95
C LYS A 223 -11.77 -14.68 5.42
N ARG A 224 -12.52 -13.73 6.00
CA ARG A 224 -12.24 -13.13 7.32
C ARG A 224 -13.47 -13.21 8.23
N PRO A 225 -13.59 -14.25 9.07
CA PRO A 225 -14.77 -14.47 9.89
C PRO A 225 -15.07 -13.36 10.91
N MET A 226 -14.04 -12.80 11.58
CA MET A 226 -14.24 -11.69 12.51
C MET A 226 -14.67 -10.43 11.76
N PHE A 227 -14.00 -10.12 10.65
CA PHE A 227 -14.41 -9.02 9.78
C PHE A 227 -15.87 -9.15 9.31
N ARG A 228 -16.30 -10.36 8.96
CA ARG A 228 -17.71 -10.64 8.61
C ARG A 228 -18.65 -10.36 9.78
N ARG A 229 -18.32 -10.79 11.01
CA ARG A 229 -19.13 -10.51 12.20
C ARG A 229 -19.21 -9.00 12.47
N PHE A 230 -18.11 -8.26 12.32
CA PHE A 230 -18.13 -6.80 12.39
C PHE A 230 -19.12 -6.19 11.40
N MET A 231 -19.03 -6.56 10.12
CA MET A 231 -19.85 -5.98 9.04
C MET A 231 -21.32 -6.39 9.10
N SER A 232 -21.62 -7.65 9.41
CA SER A 232 -22.98 -8.22 9.30
C SER A 232 -23.75 -8.26 10.61
N GLN A 233 -23.07 -8.16 11.75
CA GLN A 233 -23.71 -8.26 13.08
C GLN A 233 -23.48 -6.99 13.90
N TYR A 234 -22.22 -6.56 14.08
CA TYR A 234 -21.91 -5.42 14.93
C TYR A 234 -22.43 -4.10 14.36
N LEU A 235 -22.08 -3.75 13.11
CA LEU A 235 -22.51 -2.50 12.48
C LEU A 235 -24.04 -2.33 12.44
N PRO A 236 -24.84 -3.32 12.00
CA PRO A 236 -26.30 -3.21 12.03
C PRO A 236 -26.88 -3.11 13.44
N SER A 237 -26.20 -3.65 14.46
CA SER A 237 -26.64 -3.58 15.86
C SER A 237 -26.38 -2.23 16.52
N MET A 238 -25.59 -1.35 15.89
CA MET A 238 -25.33 -0.02 16.43
C MET A 238 -26.62 0.81 16.41
N PRO A 239 -26.85 1.66 17.43
CA PRO A 239 -27.95 2.60 17.39
C PRO A 239 -27.83 3.54 16.18
N ASP A 240 -28.97 3.94 15.63
CA ASP A 240 -29.00 4.98 14.60
C ASP A 240 -28.65 6.31 15.26
N VAL A 241 -27.40 6.72 15.09
CA VAL A 241 -26.94 8.03 15.54
C VAL A 241 -27.21 9.02 14.42
N VAL A 242 -27.83 10.16 14.77
CA VAL A 242 -27.94 11.30 13.84
C VAL A 242 -26.53 11.67 13.42
N ALA A 243 -26.20 11.39 12.15
CA ALA A 243 -24.88 11.66 11.64
C ALA A 243 -24.64 13.17 11.69
N GLY A 244 -23.65 13.59 12.48
CA GLY A 244 -23.10 14.94 12.37
C GLY A 244 -22.53 15.18 10.97
N PRO A 245 -22.16 16.43 10.65
CA PRO A 245 -21.48 16.73 9.39
C PRO A 245 -20.25 15.82 9.25
N LEU A 246 -20.18 15.10 8.13
CA LEU A 246 -19.03 14.25 7.83
C LEU A 246 -17.85 15.16 7.51
N GLU A 247 -16.78 15.03 8.29
CA GLU A 247 -15.49 15.62 7.92
C GLU A 247 -15.07 15.09 6.54
N THR A 248 -14.54 15.99 5.73
CA THR A 248 -14.10 15.65 4.38
C THR A 248 -12.74 14.96 4.44
N ARG A 249 -12.43 14.19 3.41
CA ARG A 249 -11.08 13.64 3.20
C ARG A 249 -10.00 14.73 3.27
N ASP A 250 -10.28 15.91 2.74
CA ASP A 250 -9.34 17.03 2.70
C ASP A 250 -9.12 17.59 4.12
N ALA A 251 -10.19 17.75 4.92
CA ALA A 251 -10.07 18.16 6.32
C ALA A 251 -9.25 17.17 7.16
N HIS A 252 -9.46 15.86 6.97
CA HIS A 252 -8.64 14.86 7.64
C HIS A 252 -7.18 14.88 7.17
N THR A 253 -6.95 15.15 5.88
CA THR A 253 -5.60 15.31 5.32
C THR A 253 -4.90 16.48 5.99
N ASP A 254 -5.51 17.66 6.02
CA ASP A 254 -4.94 18.86 6.63
C ASP A 254 -4.63 18.63 8.13
N ALA A 255 -5.56 18.02 8.87
CA ALA A 255 -5.35 17.66 10.26
C ALA A 255 -4.18 16.69 10.45
N ALA A 256 -3.98 15.74 9.54
CA ALA A 256 -2.84 14.82 9.59
C ALA A 256 -1.51 15.53 9.29
N LEU A 257 -1.50 16.40 8.28
CA LEU A 257 -0.30 17.14 7.89
C LEU A 257 0.21 18.04 9.02
N VAL A 258 -0.72 18.67 9.77
CA VAL A 258 -0.38 19.43 10.98
C VAL A 258 0.09 18.51 12.10
N PHE A 259 -0.67 17.45 12.41
CA PHE A 259 -0.37 16.58 13.55
C PHE A 259 0.98 15.86 13.42
N PHE A 260 1.33 15.40 12.21
CA PHE A 260 2.56 14.65 11.95
C PHE A 260 3.72 15.51 11.43
N ASP A 261 3.53 16.82 11.29
CA ASP A 261 4.51 17.75 10.70
C ASP A 261 4.98 17.30 9.31
N LYS A 262 4.01 17.14 8.39
CA LYS A 262 4.23 16.64 7.01
C LYS A 262 3.72 17.56 5.91
N ALA A 263 3.31 18.78 6.26
CA ALA A 263 2.74 19.73 5.30
C ALA A 263 3.68 20.01 4.12
N ASP A 264 4.96 20.29 4.38
CA ASP A 264 5.92 20.63 3.32
C ASP A 264 6.20 19.45 2.38
N ASP A 265 6.49 18.26 2.92
CA ASP A 265 6.74 17.05 2.12
C ASP A 265 5.52 16.70 1.25
N PHE A 266 4.32 16.78 1.82
CA PHE A 266 3.09 16.52 1.08
C PHE A 266 2.83 17.55 -0.01
N ASN A 267 2.93 18.85 0.31
CA ASN A 267 2.63 19.93 -0.63
C ASN A 267 3.63 19.98 -1.77
N ASN A 268 4.93 19.78 -1.49
CA ASN A 268 5.96 19.72 -2.53
C ASN A 268 5.73 18.54 -3.48
N ARG A 269 5.43 17.35 -2.96
CA ARG A 269 5.10 16.18 -3.79
C ARG A 269 3.81 16.39 -4.59
N ARG A 270 2.76 16.94 -3.96
CA ARG A 270 1.48 17.21 -4.62
C ARG A 270 1.63 18.25 -5.72
N ALA A 271 2.42 19.30 -5.53
CA ALA A 271 2.71 20.29 -6.57
C ALA A 271 3.37 19.65 -7.80
N LYS A 272 4.37 18.79 -7.59
CA LYS A 272 5.00 18.03 -8.68
C LYS A 272 4.00 17.14 -9.42
N VAL A 273 3.18 16.39 -8.67
CA VAL A 273 2.10 15.55 -9.22
C VAL A 273 1.11 16.36 -10.06
N LEU A 274 0.68 17.53 -9.60
CA LEU A 274 -0.28 18.36 -10.34
C LEU A 274 0.29 18.83 -11.69
N ILE A 275 1.58 19.22 -11.71
CA ILE A 275 2.28 19.60 -12.94
C ILE A 275 2.41 18.40 -13.88
N GLU A 276 2.85 17.25 -13.37
CA GLU A 276 3.02 16.03 -14.16
C GLU A 276 1.69 15.53 -14.74
N ASN A 277 0.63 15.49 -13.94
CA ASN A 277 -0.70 15.10 -14.39
C ASN A 277 -1.27 16.05 -15.45
N ALA A 278 -1.07 17.36 -15.29
CA ALA A 278 -1.49 18.35 -16.28
C ALA A 278 -0.73 18.16 -17.60
N GLU A 279 0.57 17.88 -17.55
CA GLU A 279 1.36 17.56 -18.74
C GLU A 279 0.93 16.24 -19.39
N ASP A 280 0.72 15.17 -18.62
CA ASP A 280 0.27 13.89 -19.15
C ASP A 280 -1.11 13.99 -19.81
N HIS A 281 -2.03 14.76 -19.22
CA HIS A 281 -3.32 15.09 -19.82
C HIS A 281 -3.16 15.88 -21.12
N ALA A 282 -2.31 16.91 -21.13
CA ALA A 282 -2.02 17.68 -22.33
C ALA A 282 -1.50 16.81 -23.48
N TRP A 283 -0.57 15.91 -23.16
CA TRP A 283 -0.02 14.98 -24.14
C TRP A 283 -1.03 13.93 -24.59
N TYR A 284 -1.95 13.50 -23.72
CA TYR A 284 -3.07 12.68 -24.12
C TYR A 284 -3.91 13.40 -25.18
N ILE A 285 -4.33 14.65 -24.92
CA ILE A 285 -5.11 15.47 -25.86
C ILE A 285 -4.35 15.71 -27.17
N ILE A 286 -3.10 16.16 -27.13
CA ILE A 286 -2.30 16.39 -28.35
C ILE A 286 -2.19 15.10 -29.17
N LYS A 287 -1.92 13.98 -28.50
CA LYS A 287 -1.77 12.68 -29.15
C LYS A 287 -3.06 12.22 -29.81
N THR A 288 -4.20 12.30 -29.12
CA THR A 288 -5.48 11.77 -29.61
C THR A 288 -6.16 12.70 -30.61
N THR A 289 -6.13 14.01 -30.39
CA THR A 289 -6.92 14.98 -31.18
C THR A 289 -6.13 15.61 -32.33
N VAL A 290 -4.80 15.70 -32.23
CA VAL A 290 -3.95 16.36 -33.23
C VAL A 290 -3.10 15.35 -33.98
N LEU A 291 -2.31 14.55 -33.28
CA LEU A 291 -1.31 13.69 -33.93
C LEU A 291 -1.89 12.39 -34.51
N THR A 292 -2.92 11.80 -33.89
CA THR A 292 -3.55 10.57 -34.39
C THR A 292 -4.30 10.79 -35.71
N PRO A 293 -5.04 11.90 -35.92
CA PRO A 293 -5.64 12.20 -37.23
C PRO A 293 -4.63 12.52 -38.34
N LEU A 294 -3.42 12.98 -37.97
CA LEU A 294 -2.44 13.53 -38.90
C LEU A 294 -1.80 12.54 -39.88
N ALA A 295 -1.98 11.24 -39.69
CA ALA A 295 -1.73 10.23 -40.71
C ALA A 295 -2.01 8.85 -40.10
N LYS A 296 -2.04 7.83 -40.96
CA LYS A 296 -1.90 6.40 -40.65
C LYS A 296 -0.55 6.08 -39.95
N LEU A 297 -0.17 6.86 -38.94
CA LEU A 297 1.02 6.71 -38.15
C LEU A 297 0.80 5.50 -37.24
N GLU A 298 1.53 4.44 -37.54
CA GLU A 298 1.69 3.35 -36.58
C GLU A 298 2.17 3.92 -35.23
N VAL A 299 1.74 3.30 -34.13
CA VAL A 299 2.01 3.73 -32.74
C VAL A 299 3.47 4.12 -32.51
N LYS A 300 4.42 3.41 -33.13
CA LYS A 300 5.85 3.69 -33.03
C LYS A 300 6.25 5.07 -33.60
N ARG A 301 5.64 5.48 -34.71
CA ARG A 301 5.88 6.80 -35.33
C ARG A 301 5.23 7.91 -34.51
N LEU A 302 4.08 7.66 -33.89
CA LEU A 302 3.40 8.60 -33.02
C LEU A 302 4.24 8.93 -31.77
N ASN A 303 4.77 7.91 -31.09
CA ASN A 303 5.62 8.10 -29.92
C ASN A 303 6.94 8.81 -30.26
N GLU A 304 7.46 8.63 -31.48
CA GLU A 304 8.63 9.37 -31.98
C GLU A 304 8.34 10.86 -32.14
N VAL A 305 7.18 11.22 -32.70
CA VAL A 305 6.76 12.62 -32.85
C VAL A 305 6.53 13.27 -31.50
N VAL A 306 5.83 12.61 -30.58
CA VAL A 306 5.63 13.10 -29.20
C VAL A 306 6.96 13.41 -28.52
N ARG A 307 7.92 12.49 -28.62
CA ARG A 307 9.26 12.69 -28.05
C ARG A 307 10.00 13.86 -28.69
N ALA A 308 9.91 14.00 -30.01
CA ALA A 308 10.54 15.10 -30.72
C ALA A 308 9.93 16.45 -30.29
N LEU A 309 8.61 16.54 -30.22
CA LEU A 309 7.91 17.74 -29.77
C LEU A 309 8.27 18.13 -28.32
N LYS A 310 8.33 17.15 -27.40
CA LYS A 310 8.77 17.40 -26.01
C LYS A 310 10.16 18.04 -25.91
N ARG A 311 11.08 17.64 -26.80
CA ARG A 311 12.51 18.01 -26.71
C ARG A 311 12.89 19.25 -27.51
N PHE A 312 12.27 19.45 -28.66
CA PHE A 312 12.68 20.49 -29.60
C PHE A 312 11.72 21.67 -29.65
N VAL A 313 10.63 21.69 -28.90
CA VAL A 313 9.71 22.83 -28.90
C VAL A 313 9.94 23.69 -27.68
N GLY A 314 10.19 24.97 -27.89
CA GLY A 314 10.19 26.01 -26.86
C GLY A 314 9.08 27.02 -27.10
N PHE A 315 8.83 27.87 -26.12
CA PHE A 315 7.86 28.97 -26.23
C PHE A 315 8.51 30.30 -25.88
N LYS A 316 8.29 31.32 -26.72
CA LYS A 316 8.77 32.68 -26.48
C LYS A 316 7.61 33.66 -26.66
N GLY A 317 7.26 34.39 -25.60
CA GLY A 317 6.09 35.29 -25.63
C GLY A 317 4.76 34.55 -25.89
N GLY A 318 4.68 33.27 -25.50
CA GLY A 318 3.51 32.43 -25.76
C GLY A 318 3.49 31.75 -27.13
N GLU A 319 4.39 32.11 -28.05
CA GLU A 319 4.43 31.54 -29.40
C GLU A 319 5.43 30.36 -29.47
N PRO A 320 5.05 29.22 -30.07
CA PRO A 320 5.91 28.04 -30.22
C PRO A 320 7.01 28.26 -31.27
N TYR A 321 8.22 27.74 -30.99
CA TYR A 321 9.33 27.70 -31.93
C TYR A 321 10.12 26.39 -31.81
N ILE A 322 10.89 26.04 -32.85
CA ILE A 322 11.77 24.86 -32.85
C ILE A 322 13.13 25.28 -32.29
N CYS A 323 13.55 24.69 -31.18
CA CYS A 323 14.89 24.82 -30.61
C CYS A 323 15.94 24.16 -31.51
N ASP A 324 17.15 24.72 -31.50
CA ASP A 324 18.27 24.15 -32.26
C ASP A 324 18.83 22.89 -31.62
N GLU A 325 18.96 22.89 -30.29
CA GLU A 325 19.34 21.73 -29.51
C GLU A 325 18.14 21.13 -28.76
N PRO A 326 18.10 19.80 -28.57
CA PRO A 326 17.05 19.16 -27.79
C PRO A 326 17.25 19.40 -26.29
N GLU A 327 16.18 19.74 -25.59
CA GLU A 327 16.16 19.69 -24.12
C GLU A 327 16.00 18.23 -23.67
N MET A 328 17.06 17.70 -23.07
CA MET A 328 17.15 16.31 -22.65
C MET A 328 16.63 16.09 -21.24
N ASP A 329 16.66 17.14 -20.41
CA ASP A 329 16.09 17.11 -19.07
C ASP A 329 14.57 17.33 -19.16
N ALA A 330 13.81 16.33 -18.72
CA ALA A 330 12.35 16.39 -18.70
C ALA A 330 11.81 17.50 -17.77
N GLU A 331 12.58 17.93 -16.77
CA GLU A 331 12.19 19.03 -15.88
C GLU A 331 12.33 20.40 -16.57
N CYS A 332 13.28 20.54 -17.50
CA CYS A 332 13.53 21.75 -18.28
C CYS A 332 12.72 21.83 -19.59
N GLN A 333 12.10 20.73 -20.03
CA GLN A 333 11.26 20.72 -21.23
C GLN A 333 10.07 21.67 -21.11
N ALA A 334 9.66 22.22 -22.25
CA ALA A 334 8.53 23.13 -22.33
C ALA A 334 7.23 22.48 -21.83
N ARG A 335 6.40 23.29 -21.15
CA ARG A 335 5.14 22.85 -20.54
C ARG A 335 3.97 23.08 -21.49
N PHE A 336 3.46 22.00 -22.06
CA PHE A 336 2.35 22.04 -23.02
C PHE A 336 0.99 22.18 -22.34
N ALA A 337 0.89 21.87 -21.05
CA ALA A 337 -0.35 21.98 -20.29
C ALA A 337 -0.92 23.40 -20.28
N PHE A 338 -0.07 24.43 -20.33
CA PHE A 338 -0.51 25.84 -20.41
C PHE A 338 -1.27 26.17 -21.70
N TYR A 339 -1.25 25.30 -22.70
CA TYR A 339 -1.86 25.49 -24.02
C TYR A 339 -3.06 24.57 -24.27
N ILE A 340 -3.56 23.93 -23.23
CA ILE A 340 -4.81 23.15 -23.26
C ILE A 340 -5.92 24.01 -22.66
N THR A 341 -7.04 24.14 -23.38
CA THR A 341 -8.19 24.90 -22.90
C THR A 341 -8.98 24.11 -21.86
N GLN A 342 -9.88 24.77 -21.14
CA GLN A 342 -10.82 24.10 -20.22
C GLN A 342 -11.77 23.11 -20.92
N ALA A 343 -11.92 23.22 -22.25
CA ALA A 343 -12.71 22.30 -23.06
C ALA A 343 -11.90 21.07 -23.53
N ASP A 344 -10.71 20.84 -22.96
CA ASP A 344 -9.78 19.78 -23.37
C ASP A 344 -9.36 19.86 -24.84
N GLU A 345 -9.21 21.10 -25.34
CA GLU A 345 -8.75 21.36 -26.70
C GLU A 345 -7.37 22.01 -26.70
N LEU A 346 -6.51 21.59 -27.64
CA LEU A 346 -5.26 22.31 -27.90
C LEU A 346 -5.57 23.67 -28.50
N MET A 347 -5.02 24.75 -27.93
CA MET A 347 -5.22 26.12 -28.42
C MET A 347 -4.97 26.20 -29.94
N PRO A 348 -5.84 26.86 -30.73
CA PRO A 348 -5.78 26.83 -32.19
C PRO A 348 -4.42 27.22 -32.78
N LYS A 349 -3.77 28.25 -32.21
CA LYS A 349 -2.42 28.67 -32.63
C LYS A 349 -1.39 27.56 -32.53
N LEU A 350 -1.34 26.86 -31.38
CA LEU A 350 -0.39 25.78 -31.16
C LEU A 350 -0.77 24.56 -32.00
N ARG A 351 -2.07 24.27 -32.17
CA ARG A 351 -2.56 23.22 -33.06
C ARG A 351 -2.07 23.42 -34.50
N ASP A 352 -2.32 24.58 -35.08
CA ASP A 352 -1.91 24.91 -36.44
C ASP A 352 -0.39 24.91 -36.61
N TRP A 353 0.34 25.32 -35.56
CA TRP A 353 1.79 25.25 -35.56
C TRP A 353 2.28 23.80 -35.55
N VAL A 354 1.76 22.93 -34.68
CA VAL A 354 2.13 21.51 -34.63
C VAL A 354 1.83 20.84 -35.98
N LEU A 355 0.66 21.10 -36.55
CA LEU A 355 0.25 20.56 -37.86
C LEU A 355 1.25 20.91 -38.98
N ARG A 356 1.84 22.11 -38.93
CA ARG A 356 2.81 22.58 -39.94
C ARG A 356 4.25 22.12 -39.67
N ASN A 357 4.62 21.85 -38.43
CA ASN A 357 6.03 21.71 -38.04
C ASN A 357 6.41 20.32 -37.51
N TRP A 358 5.47 19.41 -37.27
CA TRP A 358 5.77 18.11 -36.65
C TRP A 358 6.77 17.25 -37.45
N GLU A 359 6.78 17.35 -38.79
CA GLU A 359 7.71 16.61 -39.65
C GLU A 359 9.15 17.08 -39.47
N GLU A 360 9.35 18.40 -39.40
CA GLU A 360 10.66 19.02 -39.19
C GLU A 360 11.19 18.68 -37.78
N VAL A 361 10.36 18.82 -36.76
CA VAL A 361 10.71 18.46 -35.38
C VAL A 361 11.12 16.98 -35.29
N LYS A 362 10.37 16.09 -35.93
CA LYS A 362 10.71 14.67 -36.03
C LYS A 362 12.02 14.43 -36.78
N ARG A 363 12.28 15.17 -37.86
CA ARG A 363 13.53 15.08 -38.63
C ARG A 363 14.74 15.43 -37.75
N ARG A 364 14.65 16.48 -36.95
CA ARG A 364 15.71 16.88 -35.99
C ARG A 364 15.98 15.78 -34.96
N GLU A 365 14.94 15.19 -34.37
CA GLU A 365 15.08 14.06 -33.43
C GLU A 365 15.78 12.85 -34.06
N ARG A 366 15.44 12.52 -35.30
CA ARG A 366 16.10 11.42 -36.04
C ARG A 366 17.57 11.71 -36.34
N GLN A 367 17.91 12.94 -36.72
CA GLN A 367 19.29 13.34 -36.98
C GLN A 367 20.14 13.23 -35.73
N ARG A 368 19.64 13.74 -34.60
CA ARG A 368 20.30 13.61 -33.31
C ARG A 368 20.50 12.16 -32.91
N ALA A 369 19.47 11.31 -33.03
CA ALA A 369 19.56 9.89 -32.68
C ALA A 369 20.61 9.15 -33.54
N LYS A 370 20.74 9.50 -34.83
CA LYS A 370 21.80 8.98 -35.70
C LYS A 370 23.19 9.47 -35.32
N GLY A 371 23.32 10.75 -34.95
CA GLY A 371 24.57 11.34 -34.47
C GLY A 371 25.08 10.67 -33.20
N SER A 372 24.21 10.48 -32.20
CA SER A 372 24.55 9.80 -30.93
C SER A 372 25.05 8.38 -31.15
N ARG A 373 24.37 7.58 -31.98
CA ARG A 373 24.77 6.20 -32.30
C ARG A 373 26.13 6.12 -33.00
N ARG A 374 26.44 7.09 -33.88
CA ARG A 374 27.75 7.16 -34.54
C ARG A 374 28.86 7.51 -33.55
N ALA A 375 28.60 8.41 -32.61
CA ALA A 375 29.55 8.78 -31.56
C ALA A 375 29.79 7.63 -30.55
N GLU A 376 28.76 6.86 -30.21
CA GLU A 376 28.88 5.67 -29.36
C GLU A 376 29.67 4.54 -30.05
N ALA A 377 29.42 4.30 -31.34
CA ALA A 377 30.14 3.30 -32.13
C ALA A 377 31.60 3.65 -32.44
N GLN A 378 32.03 4.89 -32.17
CA GLN A 378 33.43 5.34 -32.28
C GLN A 378 34.17 5.30 -30.93
N LYS A 379 33.46 5.07 -29.82
CA LYS A 379 34.02 5.02 -28.45
C LYS A 379 34.15 3.59 -27.89
N GLY A 380 33.49 2.61 -28.51
CA GLY A 380 33.70 1.18 -28.25
C GLY A 380 34.51 0.57 -29.37
#